data_AF-A0A927SJ86-F1
#
_entry.id   AF-A0A927SJ86-F1
#
_cell.length_a   1.000
_cell.length_b   1.000
_cell.length_c   1.000
_cell.angle_alpha   90.00
_cell.angle_beta   90.00
_cell.angle_gamma   90.00
#
_symmetry.space_group_name_H-M   'P 1'
#
loop_
_entity.id
_entity.type
_entity.pdbx_description
1 polymer ?
#
loop_
_entity_poly.entity_id
_entity_poly.type
_entity_poly.pdbx_seq_one_letter_code
_entity_poly.pdbx_strand_id
1 'polypeptide(L)'
;MNDLCADIGYKSINHVGEQLCGDHVDIVEPDENSTVIVLSDGLGSGVKASILSTLTSKIFSTMLAAGLPLEECVEAVAQTLPVCSVRGVAYSTFTIIHLKDNETAEIIQYDNPQVILIRNEKNFDYAKIEMNIGGKKILKSVINLREGDQFIAMSDGCPHAGIGMAYNFGWKREDIIDFMESLAPVGYTAKTLATMLVDECDKLYGHAPGDDATACVVRIRKREPMNLLFGPPFNRDDADRMMSLFFSKEGKHIICGGTTSSIAAKYLGKPLRAKLDFTSDLPPTAEIEGVDLVTEGVITMNKVVEYAKDYLGENSFYEEWSFKRDGASQISRLLFEEATDINFYVGRAINPAHQNPELPINFNIKMNLVEELSKCLRLMGKRIKVSYF
;
A
#
# COMPACT_ATOMS: atom_id res chain seq x y z
N MET A 1 -0.07 16.68 -15.50
CA MET A 1 0.31 16.23 -14.15
C MET A 1 0.14 14.73 -14.17
N ASN A 2 1.19 13.98 -13.88
CA ASN A 2 1.12 12.52 -13.91
C ASN A 2 0.20 12.04 -12.79
N ASP A 3 -0.87 11.33 -13.15
CA ASP A 3 -1.90 10.86 -12.22
C ASP A 3 -1.60 9.45 -11.70
N LEU A 4 -0.42 8.91 -11.99
CA LEU A 4 -0.01 7.60 -11.52
C LEU A 4 0.52 7.65 -10.09
N CYS A 5 0.30 6.56 -9.35
CA CYS A 5 0.91 6.27 -8.07
C CYS A 5 1.25 4.78 -7.96
N ALA A 6 2.07 4.44 -6.97
CA ALA A 6 2.48 3.08 -6.68
C ALA A 6 1.71 2.50 -5.50
N ASP A 7 1.08 1.34 -5.72
CA ASP A 7 0.65 0.42 -4.67
C ASP A 7 1.77 -0.60 -4.45
N ILE A 8 2.32 -0.67 -3.23
CA ILE A 8 3.51 -1.46 -2.92
C ILE A 8 3.18 -2.44 -1.80
N GLY A 9 3.53 -3.71 -1.98
CA GLY A 9 3.35 -4.72 -0.96
C GLY A 9 4.41 -5.80 -1.05
N TYR A 10 4.84 -6.29 0.10
CA TYR A 10 5.82 -7.38 0.18
C TYR A 10 5.44 -8.39 1.26
N LYS A 11 5.95 -9.62 1.14
CA LYS A 11 5.87 -10.67 2.16
C LYS A 11 7.21 -11.41 2.18
N SER A 12 7.58 -11.86 3.37
CA SER A 12 8.76 -12.69 3.60
C SER A 12 8.37 -13.90 4.44
N ILE A 13 9.01 -15.03 4.18
CA ILE A 13 9.01 -16.23 5.04
C ILE A 13 10.45 -16.58 5.38
N ASN A 14 10.65 -17.13 6.57
CA ASN A 14 11.98 -17.44 7.08
C ASN A 14 12.41 -18.85 6.68
N HIS A 15 13.70 -19.04 6.47
CA HIS A 15 14.32 -20.36 6.47
C HIS A 15 13.92 -21.14 7.74
N VAL A 16 13.64 -22.44 7.58
CA VAL A 16 13.22 -23.31 8.68
C VAL A 16 14.25 -23.33 9.83
N GLY A 17 13.79 -23.08 11.05
CA GLY A 17 14.65 -23.04 12.25
C GLY A 17 15.29 -21.69 12.54
N GLU A 18 15.16 -20.70 11.65
CA GLU A 18 15.62 -19.34 11.90
C GLU A 18 14.49 -18.44 12.44
N GLN A 19 14.85 -17.56 13.38
CA GLN A 19 13.89 -16.60 13.96
C GLN A 19 13.76 -15.31 13.17
N LEU A 20 14.77 -14.98 12.36
CA LEU A 20 14.84 -13.76 11.57
C LEU A 20 15.05 -14.12 10.11
N CYS A 21 14.34 -13.41 9.22
CA CYS A 21 14.55 -13.51 7.78
C CYS A 21 15.90 -12.90 7.41
N GLY A 22 16.65 -13.60 6.57
CA GLY A 22 17.86 -13.13 5.91
C GLY A 22 17.60 -12.01 4.89
N ASP A 23 16.37 -11.87 4.42
CA ASP A 23 15.95 -10.85 3.47
C ASP A 23 15.43 -9.58 4.14
N HIS A 24 15.54 -8.46 3.44
CA HIS A 24 14.97 -7.19 3.89
C HIS A 24 14.44 -6.36 2.72
N VAL A 25 13.25 -5.77 2.92
CA VAL A 25 12.67 -4.75 2.03
C VAL A 25 12.62 -3.43 2.77
N ASP A 26 13.30 -2.41 2.26
CA ASP A 26 13.20 -1.03 2.75
C ASP A 26 12.56 -0.15 1.68
N ILE A 27 11.61 0.70 2.10
CA ILE A 27 10.87 1.62 1.23
C ILE A 27 11.03 3.02 1.79
N VAL A 28 11.51 3.94 0.95
CA VAL A 28 11.67 5.36 1.30
C VAL A 28 10.98 6.20 0.24
N GLU A 29 10.15 7.16 0.67
CA GLU A 29 9.52 8.18 -0.18
C GLU A 29 10.27 9.50 0.02
N PRO A 30 11.18 9.91 -0.89
CA PRO A 30 11.91 11.18 -0.76
C PRO A 30 10.98 12.39 -0.86
N ASP A 31 9.94 12.26 -1.67
CA ASP A 31 8.90 13.26 -1.91
C ASP A 31 7.59 12.57 -2.34
N GLU A 32 6.55 13.37 -2.65
CA GLU A 32 5.23 12.83 -2.98
C GLU A 32 5.19 12.00 -4.28
N ASN A 33 6.14 12.15 -5.20
CA ASN A 33 6.13 11.49 -6.51
C ASN A 33 7.34 10.59 -6.74
N SER A 34 8.20 10.43 -5.75
CA SER A 34 9.39 9.59 -5.81
C SER A 34 9.31 8.49 -4.76
N THR A 35 9.74 7.28 -5.12
CA THR A 35 9.79 6.16 -4.18
C THR A 35 10.98 5.27 -4.50
N VAL A 36 11.81 5.00 -3.50
CA VAL A 36 12.95 4.08 -3.59
C VAL A 36 12.59 2.82 -2.82
N ILE A 37 12.58 1.70 -3.54
CA ILE A 37 12.23 0.38 -2.99
C ILE A 37 13.45 -0.49 -3.15
N VAL A 38 13.95 -1.06 -2.06
CA VAL A 38 15.15 -1.91 -2.06
C VAL A 38 14.81 -3.25 -1.43
N LEU A 39 14.91 -4.32 -2.22
CA LEU A 39 14.93 -5.69 -1.72
C LEU A 39 16.38 -6.17 -1.70
N SER A 40 16.85 -6.61 -0.53
CA SER A 40 18.17 -7.18 -0.37
C SER A 40 18.07 -8.55 0.31
N ASP A 41 18.83 -9.51 -0.19
CA ASP A 41 18.96 -10.84 0.41
C ASP A 41 20.39 -10.98 0.97
N GLY A 42 20.45 -11.29 2.26
CA GLY A 42 21.68 -11.42 3.01
C GLY A 42 22.26 -12.81 2.87
N LEU A 43 23.56 -12.90 2.59
CA LEU A 43 24.22 -14.18 2.38
C LEU A 43 23.97 -15.22 3.51
N GLY A 44 23.23 -16.28 3.19
CA GLY A 44 22.84 -17.34 4.13
C GLY A 44 21.48 -17.04 4.77
N SER A 45 21.28 -17.45 6.02
CA SER A 45 20.02 -17.21 6.73
C SER A 45 20.26 -16.77 8.19
N GLY A 46 19.18 -16.32 8.84
CA GLY A 46 19.21 -15.95 10.25
C GLY A 46 19.85 -14.60 10.55
N VAL A 47 20.36 -14.43 11.77
CA VAL A 47 20.78 -13.13 12.32
C VAL A 47 21.83 -12.43 11.45
N LYS A 48 22.82 -13.17 10.92
CA LYS A 48 23.90 -12.57 10.11
C LYS A 48 23.36 -12.05 8.77
N ALA A 49 22.60 -12.87 8.06
CA ALA A 49 21.97 -12.50 6.80
C ALA A 49 21.06 -11.28 6.99
N SER A 50 20.23 -11.31 8.04
CA SER A 50 19.30 -10.24 8.39
C SER A 50 20.00 -8.88 8.62
N ILE A 51 21.15 -8.88 9.31
CA ILE A 51 21.94 -7.66 9.51
C ILE A 51 22.51 -7.15 8.18
N LEU A 52 23.03 -8.05 7.33
CA LEU A 52 23.64 -7.66 6.05
C LEU A 52 22.61 -7.09 5.08
N SER A 53 21.45 -7.74 4.93
CA SER A 53 20.36 -7.26 4.06
C SER A 53 19.76 -5.95 4.58
N THR A 54 19.59 -5.81 5.90
CA THR A 54 19.09 -4.56 6.50
C THR A 54 20.06 -3.40 6.27
N LEU A 55 21.37 -3.59 6.50
CA LEU A 55 22.36 -2.54 6.25
C LEU A 55 22.40 -2.17 4.77
N THR A 56 22.41 -3.17 3.89
CA THR A 56 22.45 -2.97 2.43
C THR A 56 21.25 -2.16 1.96
N SER A 57 20.04 -2.62 2.29
CA SER A 57 18.80 -1.95 1.90
C SER A 57 18.71 -0.53 2.47
N LYS A 58 19.09 -0.31 3.73
CA LYS A 58 19.05 1.01 4.37
C LYS A 58 20.03 2.00 3.77
N ILE A 59 21.25 1.57 3.44
CA ILE A 59 22.25 2.43 2.82
C ILE A 59 21.76 2.84 1.44
N PHE A 60 21.33 1.88 0.60
CA PHE A 60 20.83 2.19 -0.74
C PHE A 60 19.59 3.09 -0.71
N SER A 61 18.57 2.74 0.08
CA SER A 61 17.31 3.48 0.11
C SER A 61 17.53 4.92 0.57
N THR A 62 18.35 5.13 1.61
CA THR A 62 18.62 6.46 2.19
C THR A 62 19.47 7.31 1.27
N MET A 63 20.55 6.76 0.70
CA MET A 63 21.48 7.51 -0.14
C MET A 63 20.86 7.87 -1.50
N LEU A 64 20.13 6.94 -2.12
CA LEU A 64 19.42 7.22 -3.37
C LEU A 64 18.27 8.21 -3.16
N ALA A 65 17.56 8.11 -2.02
CA ALA A 65 16.55 9.11 -1.65
C ALA A 65 17.16 10.51 -1.45
N ALA A 66 18.41 10.60 -1.00
CA ALA A 66 19.16 11.84 -0.90
C ALA A 66 19.75 12.33 -2.24
N GLY A 67 19.54 11.59 -3.34
CA GLY A 67 20.02 11.95 -4.67
C GLY A 67 21.50 11.64 -4.93
N LEU A 68 22.13 10.80 -4.11
CA LEU A 68 23.52 10.39 -4.33
C LEU A 68 23.63 9.42 -5.52
N PRO A 69 24.76 9.45 -6.27
CA PRO A 69 25.00 8.50 -7.36
C PRO A 69 25.03 7.05 -6.88
N LEU A 70 24.63 6.12 -7.76
CA LEU A 70 24.64 4.68 -7.47
C LEU A 70 26.05 4.19 -7.12
N GLU A 71 27.08 4.70 -7.79
CA GLU A 71 28.47 4.33 -7.58
C GLU A 71 28.92 4.61 -6.13
N GLU A 72 28.53 5.76 -5.57
CA GLU A 72 28.83 6.12 -4.18
C GLU A 72 28.05 5.23 -3.20
N CYS A 73 26.81 4.86 -3.53
CA CYS A 73 26.02 3.94 -2.70
C CYS A 73 26.67 2.56 -2.65
N VAL A 74 27.12 2.04 -3.79
CA VAL A 74 27.86 0.76 -3.88
C VAL A 74 29.19 0.85 -3.14
N GLU A 75 29.90 1.97 -3.21
CA GLU A 75 31.12 2.13 -2.42
C GLU A 75 30.83 2.12 -0.90
N ALA A 76 29.79 2.82 -0.45
CA ALA A 76 29.41 2.88 0.96
C ALA A 76 29.03 1.50 1.52
N VAL A 77 28.24 0.71 0.78
CA VAL A 77 27.89 -0.66 1.19
C VAL A 77 29.16 -1.55 1.21
N ALA A 78 30.07 -1.40 0.26
CA ALA A 78 31.33 -2.16 0.22
C ALA A 78 32.24 -1.88 1.43
N GLN A 79 32.27 -0.62 1.88
CA GLN A 79 33.06 -0.21 3.03
C GLN A 79 32.41 -0.60 4.37
N THR A 80 31.07 -0.71 4.41
CA THR A 80 30.33 -0.98 5.64
C THR A 80 30.18 -2.48 5.92
N LEU A 81 29.99 -3.30 4.88
CA LEU A 81 29.73 -4.73 5.05
C LEU A 81 31.03 -5.54 5.27
N PRO A 82 31.04 -6.46 6.25
CA PRO A 82 32.18 -7.34 6.45
C PRO A 82 32.35 -8.32 5.28
N VAL A 83 33.60 -8.52 4.84
CA VAL A 83 33.95 -9.55 3.86
C VAL A 83 33.82 -10.93 4.52
N CYS A 84 33.02 -11.82 3.93
CA CYS A 84 32.94 -13.20 4.39
C CYS A 84 34.32 -13.86 4.30
N SER A 85 34.91 -14.23 5.44
CA SER A 85 36.25 -14.83 5.51
C SER A 85 36.37 -16.20 4.81
N VAL A 86 35.24 -16.89 4.60
CA VAL A 86 35.18 -18.21 3.94
C VAL A 86 34.99 -18.08 2.44
N ARG A 87 34.13 -17.16 1.99
CA ARG A 87 33.77 -17.01 0.56
C ARG A 87 34.56 -15.91 -0.15
N GLY A 88 35.24 -15.03 0.59
CA GLY A 88 36.03 -13.92 0.02
C GLY A 88 35.18 -12.82 -0.62
N VAL A 89 33.85 -12.86 -0.43
CA VAL A 89 32.91 -11.88 -0.98
C VAL A 89 32.23 -11.17 0.20
N ALA A 90 32.40 -9.86 0.31
CA ALA A 90 31.38 -9.02 0.95
C ALA A 90 30.30 -8.80 -0.11
N TYR A 91 29.04 -9.07 0.22
CA TYR A 91 27.83 -8.34 -0.20
C TYR A 91 26.58 -9.19 -0.04
N SER A 92 25.49 -8.51 0.27
CA SER A 92 24.13 -8.99 0.01
C SER A 92 23.78 -8.78 -1.46
N THR A 93 22.91 -9.63 -2.01
CA THR A 93 22.25 -9.35 -3.28
C THR A 93 21.31 -8.17 -3.11
N PHE A 94 20.95 -7.48 -4.21
CA PHE A 94 19.94 -6.44 -4.14
C PHE A 94 19.19 -6.22 -5.45
N THR A 95 17.98 -5.70 -5.31
CA THR A 95 17.14 -5.15 -6.37
C THR A 95 16.58 -3.83 -5.89
N ILE A 96 16.80 -2.78 -6.66
CA ILE A 96 16.29 -1.45 -6.41
C ILE A 96 15.30 -1.10 -7.51
N ILE A 97 14.11 -0.66 -7.11
CA ILE A 97 13.13 -0.05 -8.00
C ILE A 97 12.98 1.40 -7.52
N HIS A 98 13.53 2.34 -8.28
CA HIS A 98 13.40 3.77 -8.03
C HIS A 98 12.36 4.36 -8.97
N LEU A 99 11.17 4.63 -8.44
CA LEU A 99 10.12 5.35 -9.14
C LEU A 99 10.43 6.85 -9.07
N LYS A 100 10.60 7.49 -10.23
CA LYS A 100 10.89 8.92 -10.36
C LYS A 100 9.70 9.63 -10.97
N ASP A 101 9.20 10.64 -10.26
CA ASP A 101 8.04 11.47 -10.62
C ASP A 101 6.77 10.65 -10.95
N ASN A 102 6.69 9.40 -10.49
CA ASN A 102 5.75 8.36 -10.93
C ASN A 102 5.70 8.16 -12.46
N GLU A 103 6.64 8.71 -13.22
CA GLU A 103 6.69 8.65 -14.70
C GLU A 103 7.61 7.54 -15.19
N THR A 104 8.69 7.29 -14.46
CA THR A 104 9.71 6.30 -14.84
C THR A 104 10.10 5.43 -13.66
N ALA A 105 10.40 4.17 -13.93
CA ALA A 105 11.05 3.25 -13.01
C ALA A 105 12.48 3.00 -13.46
N GLU A 106 13.44 3.33 -12.60
CA GLU A 106 14.83 2.91 -12.72
C GLU A 106 15.01 1.62 -11.91
N ILE A 107 15.34 0.53 -12.60
CA ILE A 107 15.53 -0.80 -12.00
C ILE A 107 17.02 -1.12 -11.99
N ILE A 108 17.58 -1.34 -10.81
CA ILE A 108 19.01 -1.65 -10.60
C ILE A 108 19.11 -2.98 -9.88
N GLN A 109 19.86 -3.94 -10.43
CA GLN A 109 19.82 -5.33 -9.99
C GLN A 109 21.23 -5.90 -9.89
N TYR A 110 21.51 -6.57 -8.78
CA TYR A 110 22.76 -7.27 -8.50
C TYR A 110 22.46 -8.62 -7.84
N ASP A 111 22.78 -9.71 -8.55
CA ASP A 111 22.69 -11.13 -8.16
C ASP A 111 21.30 -11.67 -7.74
N ASN A 112 20.31 -10.84 -7.43
CA ASN A 112 18.92 -11.27 -7.25
C ASN A 112 18.27 -11.76 -8.55
N PRO A 113 17.22 -12.61 -8.46
CA PRO A 113 16.37 -12.92 -9.60
C PRO A 113 15.86 -11.65 -10.30
N GLN A 114 15.93 -11.63 -11.62
CA GLN A 114 15.59 -10.43 -12.37
C GLN A 114 14.12 -10.07 -12.21
N VAL A 115 13.83 -8.80 -11.94
CA VAL A 115 12.48 -8.23 -11.81
C VAL A 115 11.64 -8.65 -13.01
N ILE A 116 10.48 -9.23 -12.72
CA ILE A 116 9.45 -9.51 -13.72
C ILE A 116 8.61 -8.25 -13.88
N LEU A 117 8.36 -7.83 -15.12
CA LEU A 117 7.41 -6.78 -15.43
C LEU A 117 6.22 -7.41 -16.13
N ILE A 118 5.05 -7.35 -15.50
CA ILE A 118 3.78 -7.64 -16.14
C ILE A 118 3.18 -6.33 -16.63
N ARG A 119 2.90 -6.25 -17.93
CA ARG A 119 2.30 -5.09 -18.59
C ARG A 119 1.24 -5.56 -19.57
N ASN A 120 0.05 -4.96 -19.50
CA ASN A 120 -1.13 -5.45 -20.22
C ASN A 120 -1.38 -6.94 -19.93
N GLU A 121 -1.30 -7.32 -18.65
CA GLU A 121 -1.57 -8.69 -18.16
C GLU A 121 -0.62 -9.77 -18.70
N LYS A 122 0.50 -9.36 -19.31
CA LYS A 122 1.51 -10.26 -19.87
C LYS A 122 2.92 -9.86 -19.47
N ASN A 123 3.80 -10.84 -19.37
CA ASN A 123 5.22 -10.65 -19.19
C ASN A 123 5.78 -9.77 -20.31
N PHE A 124 6.50 -8.75 -19.90
CA PHE A 124 7.10 -7.77 -20.77
C PHE A 124 8.60 -7.77 -20.54
N ASP A 125 9.35 -8.23 -21.54
CA ASP A 125 10.80 -8.10 -21.50
C ASP A 125 11.22 -6.66 -21.77
N TYR A 126 12.20 -6.19 -21.01
CA TYR A 126 12.72 -4.84 -21.07
C TYR A 126 14.24 -4.86 -21.25
N ALA A 127 14.75 -3.83 -21.91
CA ALA A 127 16.18 -3.69 -22.19
C ALA A 127 16.96 -3.42 -20.89
N LYS A 128 18.10 -4.10 -20.75
CA LYS A 128 18.96 -4.05 -19.57
C LYS A 128 20.37 -3.63 -20.03
N ILE A 129 20.93 -2.63 -19.36
CA ILE A 129 22.30 -2.17 -19.58
C ILE A 129 23.16 -2.77 -18.48
N GLU A 130 24.28 -3.35 -18.87
CA GLU A 130 25.27 -3.87 -17.94
C GLU A 130 26.27 -2.78 -17.57
N MET A 131 26.48 -2.61 -16.26
CA MET A 131 27.45 -1.70 -15.68
C MET A 131 28.45 -2.50 -14.85
N ASN A 132 29.70 -2.04 -14.80
CA ASN A 132 30.71 -2.60 -13.89
C ASN A 132 31.08 -1.54 -12.86
N ILE A 133 30.65 -1.73 -11.61
CA ILE A 133 30.89 -0.83 -10.49
C ILE A 133 31.64 -1.62 -9.42
N GLY A 134 32.84 -1.18 -9.05
CA GLY A 134 33.65 -1.88 -8.03
C GLY A 134 34.00 -3.33 -8.38
N GLY A 135 34.08 -3.69 -9.67
CA GLY A 135 34.31 -5.06 -10.13
C GLY A 135 33.05 -5.94 -10.15
N LYS A 136 31.89 -5.39 -9.80
CA LYS A 136 30.59 -6.08 -9.79
C LYS A 136 29.78 -5.75 -11.04
N LYS A 137 29.15 -6.77 -11.61
CA LYS A 137 28.25 -6.65 -12.76
C LYS A 137 26.85 -6.28 -12.28
N ILE A 138 26.43 -5.06 -12.52
CA ILE A 138 25.12 -4.53 -12.12
C ILE A 138 24.28 -4.29 -13.37
N LEU A 139 23.03 -4.72 -13.35
CA LEU A 139 22.08 -4.48 -14.44
C LEU A 139 21.24 -3.25 -14.12
N LYS A 140 21.10 -2.35 -15.10
CA LYS A 140 20.32 -1.12 -15.00
C LYS A 140 19.31 -1.01 -16.13
N SER A 141 18.08 -0.65 -15.82
CA SER A 141 17.01 -0.42 -16.81
C SER A 141 16.23 0.84 -16.46
N VAL A 142 15.74 1.56 -17.45
CA VAL A 142 14.84 2.71 -17.27
C VAL A 142 13.58 2.46 -18.08
N ILE A 143 12.43 2.46 -17.42
CA ILE A 143 11.15 2.05 -17.99
C ILE A 143 10.14 3.18 -17.77
N ASN A 144 9.52 3.66 -18.85
CA ASN A 144 8.37 4.56 -18.74
C ASN A 144 7.18 3.79 -18.16
N LEU A 145 6.60 4.33 -17.09
CA LEU A 145 5.49 3.73 -16.37
C LEU A 145 4.19 3.86 -17.14
N ARG A 146 3.33 2.86 -16.99
CA ARG A 146 1.97 2.82 -17.53
C ARG A 146 1.01 2.34 -16.44
N GLU A 147 -0.21 2.84 -16.49
CA GLU A 147 -1.29 2.30 -15.66
C GLU A 147 -1.40 0.79 -15.85
N GLY A 148 -1.47 0.05 -14.74
CA GLY A 148 -1.56 -1.40 -14.72
C GLY A 148 -0.23 -2.14 -14.73
N ASP A 149 0.92 -1.45 -14.87
CA ASP A 149 2.22 -2.10 -14.75
C ASP A 149 2.39 -2.76 -13.37
N GLN A 150 2.94 -3.96 -13.34
CA GLN A 150 3.28 -4.68 -12.11
C GLN A 150 4.75 -5.10 -12.17
N PHE A 151 5.57 -4.56 -11.28
CA PHE A 151 6.96 -4.99 -11.08
C PHE A 151 7.01 -5.97 -9.93
N ILE A 152 7.62 -7.12 -10.15
CA ILE A 152 7.72 -8.19 -9.15
C ILE A 152 9.22 -8.45 -8.93
N ALA A 153 9.72 -7.98 -7.79
CA ALA A 153 11.06 -8.26 -7.28
C ALA A 153 10.99 -9.42 -6.29
N MET A 154 12.01 -10.28 -6.29
CA MET A 154 12.07 -11.43 -5.37
C MET A 154 13.52 -11.75 -4.98
N SER A 155 13.70 -12.38 -3.82
CA SER A 155 14.96 -13.02 -3.43
C SER A 155 15.09 -14.39 -4.11
N ASP A 156 16.28 -14.99 -4.01
CA ASP A 156 16.60 -16.27 -4.65
C ASP A 156 15.90 -17.48 -3.99
N GLY A 157 15.36 -17.36 -2.78
CA GLY A 157 14.48 -18.37 -2.19
C GLY A 157 13.07 -18.44 -2.80
N CYS A 158 12.69 -17.54 -3.72
CA CYS A 158 11.47 -17.70 -4.50
C CYS A 158 11.63 -18.68 -5.67
N PRO A 159 12.55 -18.44 -6.63
CA PRO A 159 12.90 -19.49 -7.57
C PRO A 159 13.50 -20.68 -6.80
N HIS A 160 13.41 -21.88 -7.37
CA HIS A 160 13.92 -23.09 -6.73
C HIS A 160 13.18 -23.54 -5.46
N ALA A 161 12.05 -22.91 -5.12
CA ALA A 161 11.15 -23.43 -4.11
C ALA A 161 10.79 -24.92 -4.42
N GLY A 162 10.90 -25.76 -3.39
CA GLY A 162 10.65 -27.21 -3.48
C GLY A 162 11.79 -28.07 -4.05
N ILE A 163 12.98 -27.53 -4.33
CA ILE A 163 14.15 -28.37 -4.68
C ILE A 163 14.47 -29.35 -3.53
N GLY A 164 14.62 -30.64 -3.85
CA GLY A 164 14.98 -31.69 -2.88
C GLY A 164 13.80 -32.42 -2.23
N MET A 165 12.55 -32.05 -2.55
CA MET A 165 11.33 -32.73 -2.10
C MET A 165 10.93 -33.86 -3.08
N ALA A 166 9.73 -33.85 -3.68
CA ALA A 166 9.28 -34.83 -4.67
C ALA A 166 8.88 -34.15 -5.99
N TYR A 167 9.22 -34.77 -7.14
CA TYR A 167 9.12 -34.18 -8.50
C TYR A 167 10.07 -32.99 -8.75
N ASN A 168 11.36 -33.34 -8.74
CA ASN A 168 12.56 -32.51 -8.62
C ASN A 168 12.85 -31.56 -9.82
N PHE A 169 12.00 -30.57 -10.09
CA PHE A 169 12.28 -29.56 -11.13
C PHE A 169 12.54 -28.15 -10.61
N GLY A 170 12.18 -27.86 -9.34
CA GLY A 170 12.27 -26.53 -8.74
C GLY A 170 11.34 -25.51 -9.43
N TRP A 171 10.81 -24.55 -8.68
CA TRP A 171 9.97 -23.52 -9.29
C TRP A 171 10.84 -22.52 -10.06
N LYS A 172 10.82 -22.55 -11.40
CA LYS A 172 11.69 -21.65 -12.17
C LYS A 172 11.09 -20.27 -12.29
N ARG A 173 11.91 -19.29 -12.66
CA ARG A 173 11.45 -17.93 -12.92
C ARG A 173 10.36 -17.89 -13.99
N GLU A 174 10.45 -18.74 -15.02
CA GLU A 174 9.41 -18.85 -16.06
C GLU A 174 8.08 -19.35 -15.49
N ASP A 175 8.11 -20.33 -14.58
CA ASP A 175 6.91 -20.84 -13.93
C ASP A 175 6.27 -19.78 -12.99
N ILE A 176 7.11 -18.97 -12.32
CA ILE A 176 6.64 -17.83 -11.52
C ILE A 176 6.00 -16.77 -12.40
N ILE A 177 6.57 -16.50 -13.59
CA ILE A 177 5.96 -15.59 -14.57
C ILE A 177 4.57 -16.08 -14.96
N ASP A 178 4.43 -17.35 -15.34
CA ASP A 178 3.15 -17.92 -15.75
C ASP A 178 2.11 -17.87 -14.62
N PHE A 179 2.53 -18.15 -13.38
CA PHE A 179 1.70 -18.02 -12.20
C PHE A 179 1.21 -16.58 -12.01
N MET A 180 2.10 -15.60 -12.04
CA MET A 180 1.76 -14.19 -11.82
C MET A 180 0.94 -13.60 -12.98
N GLU A 181 1.19 -14.02 -14.23
CA GLU A 181 0.35 -13.67 -15.38
C GLU A 181 -1.10 -14.12 -15.19
N SER A 182 -1.33 -15.30 -14.61
CA SER A 182 -2.69 -15.81 -14.38
C SER A 182 -3.49 -14.99 -13.37
N LEU A 183 -2.81 -14.29 -12.46
CA LEU A 183 -3.40 -13.45 -11.41
C LEU A 183 -3.58 -11.99 -11.84
N ALA A 184 -2.78 -11.52 -12.81
CA ALA A 184 -2.75 -10.12 -13.22
C ALA A 184 -4.12 -9.53 -13.63
N PRO A 185 -4.99 -10.24 -14.38
CA PRO A 185 -6.30 -9.72 -14.81
C PRO A 185 -7.29 -9.51 -13.66
N VAL A 186 -7.09 -10.15 -12.50
CA VAL A 186 -8.02 -10.08 -11.37
C VAL A 186 -7.97 -8.72 -10.69
N GLY A 187 -6.85 -7.99 -10.82
CA GLY A 187 -6.72 -6.64 -10.27
C GLY A 187 -6.49 -6.59 -8.76
N TYR A 188 -5.92 -7.65 -8.17
CA TYR A 188 -5.52 -7.70 -6.75
C TYR A 188 -4.54 -6.57 -6.36
N THR A 189 -4.49 -6.26 -5.06
CA THR A 189 -3.51 -5.32 -4.51
C THR A 189 -2.09 -5.88 -4.58
N ALA A 190 -1.08 -5.03 -4.55
CA ALA A 190 0.32 -5.44 -4.53
C ALA A 190 0.64 -6.37 -3.34
N LYS A 191 0.07 -6.08 -2.15
CA LYS A 191 0.22 -6.93 -0.95
C LYS A 191 -0.38 -8.32 -1.15
N THR A 192 -1.56 -8.40 -1.75
CA THR A 192 -2.21 -9.68 -2.06
C THR A 192 -1.39 -10.49 -3.04
N LEU A 193 -0.90 -9.87 -4.12
CA LEU A 193 -0.06 -10.53 -5.12
C LEU A 193 1.26 -11.05 -4.52
N ALA A 194 1.95 -10.24 -3.71
CA ALA A 194 3.16 -10.67 -3.00
C ALA A 194 2.87 -11.83 -2.02
N THR A 195 1.71 -11.80 -1.37
CA THR A 195 1.30 -12.85 -0.42
C THR A 195 1.02 -14.16 -1.13
N MET A 196 0.29 -14.13 -2.24
CA MET A 196 0.00 -15.30 -3.06
C MET A 196 1.29 -15.95 -3.61
N LEU A 197 2.25 -15.14 -4.08
CA LEU A 197 3.54 -15.63 -4.56
C LEU A 197 4.32 -16.34 -3.46
N VAL A 198 4.47 -15.72 -2.29
CA VAL A 198 5.24 -16.30 -1.17
C VAL A 198 4.52 -17.49 -0.53
N ASP A 199 3.19 -17.48 -0.46
CA ASP A 199 2.42 -18.64 0.01
C ASP A 199 2.56 -19.84 -0.93
N GLU A 200 2.70 -19.60 -2.24
CA GLU A 200 2.99 -20.67 -3.18
C GLU A 200 4.43 -21.21 -2.99
N CYS A 201 5.42 -20.33 -2.74
CA CYS A 201 6.75 -20.77 -2.31
C CYS A 201 6.68 -21.68 -1.07
N ASP A 202 5.97 -21.24 -0.02
CA ASP A 202 5.87 -21.98 1.25
C ASP A 202 5.21 -23.36 1.07
N LYS A 203 4.16 -23.45 0.26
CA LYS A 203 3.54 -24.73 -0.11
C LYS A 203 4.51 -25.65 -0.85
N LEU A 204 5.28 -25.11 -1.80
CA LEU A 204 6.28 -25.88 -2.56
C LEU A 204 7.41 -26.37 -1.64
N TYR A 205 7.75 -25.60 -0.61
CA TYR A 205 8.63 -26.03 0.48
C TYR A 205 7.99 -27.01 1.48
N GLY A 206 6.70 -27.36 1.32
CA GLY A 206 5.98 -28.20 2.27
C GLY A 206 5.87 -27.59 3.66
N HIS A 207 5.76 -26.26 3.75
CA HIS A 207 5.74 -25.46 4.98
C HIS A 207 7.00 -25.58 5.84
N ALA A 208 8.12 -25.94 5.21
CA ALA A 208 9.44 -25.93 5.81
C ALA A 208 10.45 -25.27 4.85
N PRO A 209 10.44 -23.92 4.75
CA PRO A 209 11.26 -23.19 3.79
C PRO A 209 12.74 -23.57 3.89
N GLY A 210 13.31 -24.01 2.77
CA GLY A 210 14.72 -24.37 2.67
C GLY A 210 15.64 -23.17 2.48
N ASP A 211 15.07 -21.99 2.27
CA ASP A 211 15.73 -20.69 2.22
C ASP A 211 14.79 -19.60 2.74
N ASP A 212 15.34 -18.42 3.03
CA ASP A 212 14.55 -17.21 3.19
C ASP A 212 13.93 -16.84 1.83
N ALA A 213 12.63 -16.53 1.80
CA ALA A 213 11.94 -16.21 0.55
C ALA A 213 11.09 -14.95 0.69
N THR A 214 11.36 -13.97 -0.16
CA THR A 214 10.70 -12.67 -0.15
C THR A 214 10.28 -12.26 -1.54
N ALA A 215 9.04 -11.78 -1.65
CA ALA A 215 8.54 -11.10 -2.84
C ALA A 215 8.08 -9.68 -2.51
N CYS A 216 8.43 -8.73 -3.36
CA CYS A 216 7.97 -7.35 -3.34
C CYS A 216 7.32 -7.01 -4.69
N VAL A 217 6.05 -6.63 -4.64
CA VAL A 217 5.25 -6.24 -5.80
C VAL A 217 5.01 -4.73 -5.77
N VAL A 218 5.18 -4.09 -6.91
CA VAL A 218 4.89 -2.67 -7.15
C VAL A 218 3.90 -2.59 -8.29
N ARG A 219 2.68 -2.12 -8.00
CA ARG A 219 1.63 -1.93 -9.00
C ARG A 219 1.43 -0.45 -9.27
N ILE A 220 1.48 -0.07 -10.54
CA ILE A 220 1.20 1.28 -10.99
C ILE A 220 -0.29 1.42 -11.28
N ARG A 221 -0.93 2.38 -10.64
CA ARG A 221 -2.37 2.67 -10.83
C ARG A 221 -2.59 4.17 -10.85
N LYS A 222 -3.76 4.60 -11.33
CA LYS A 222 -4.18 5.98 -11.15
C LYS A 222 -4.46 6.30 -9.70
N ARG A 223 -4.24 7.56 -9.32
CA ARG A 223 -4.72 8.09 -8.06
C ARG A 223 -6.23 8.10 -8.07
N GLU A 224 -6.79 7.72 -6.94
CA GLU A 224 -8.23 7.75 -6.69
C GLU A 224 -8.43 8.58 -5.42
N PRO A 225 -8.42 9.92 -5.52
CA PRO A 225 -8.61 10.78 -4.36
C PRO A 225 -10.02 10.62 -3.80
N MET A 226 -10.14 10.60 -2.49
CA MET A 226 -11.42 10.57 -1.77
C MET A 226 -11.50 11.77 -0.84
N ASN A 227 -12.61 12.51 -0.92
CA ASN A 227 -12.90 13.63 -0.06
C ASN A 227 -14.00 13.20 0.92
N LEU A 228 -13.71 13.19 2.22
CA LEU A 228 -14.65 12.80 3.26
C LEU A 228 -14.99 13.98 4.16
N LEU A 229 -16.25 14.42 4.10
CA LEU A 229 -16.80 15.50 4.90
C LEU A 229 -17.50 14.94 6.14
N PHE A 230 -17.00 15.26 7.34
CA PHE A 230 -17.52 14.73 8.59
C PHE A 230 -17.88 15.83 9.59
N GLY A 231 -19.18 16.11 9.68
CA GLY A 231 -19.75 17.13 10.57
C GLY A 231 -19.70 18.56 10.02
N PRO A 232 -20.58 19.46 10.50
CA PRO A 232 -20.61 20.86 10.08
C PRO A 232 -19.54 21.72 10.79
N PRO A 233 -19.12 22.85 10.20
CA PRO A 233 -18.09 23.72 10.76
C PRO A 233 -18.54 24.32 12.10
N PHE A 234 -17.60 24.65 12.99
CA PHE A 234 -17.94 25.27 14.27
C PHE A 234 -18.68 26.61 14.10
N ASN A 235 -18.18 27.47 13.20
CA ASN A 235 -18.86 28.68 12.80
C ASN A 235 -19.73 28.42 11.56
N ARG A 236 -21.01 28.83 11.61
CA ARG A 236 -21.95 28.66 10.50
C ARG A 236 -21.56 29.48 9.27
N ASP A 237 -20.88 30.61 9.46
CA ASP A 237 -20.44 31.47 8.36
C ASP A 237 -19.31 30.82 7.53
N ASP A 238 -18.64 29.80 8.07
CA ASP A 238 -17.62 29.03 7.34
C ASP A 238 -18.23 27.89 6.49
N ALA A 239 -19.56 27.70 6.50
CA ALA A 239 -20.22 26.62 5.77
C ALA A 239 -19.92 26.68 4.27
N ASP A 240 -20.13 27.83 3.62
CA ASP A 240 -19.91 27.97 2.18
C ASP A 240 -18.43 27.81 1.83
N ARG A 241 -17.52 28.29 2.69
CA ARG A 241 -16.07 28.11 2.53
C ARG A 241 -15.68 26.63 2.61
N MET A 242 -16.21 25.90 3.59
CA MET A 242 -15.96 24.46 3.76
C MET A 242 -16.49 23.66 2.57
N MET A 243 -17.73 23.94 2.12
CA MET A 243 -18.33 23.28 0.96
C MET A 243 -17.56 23.60 -0.33
N SER A 244 -17.17 24.87 -0.54
CA SER A 244 -16.39 25.28 -1.70
C SER A 244 -15.05 24.53 -1.77
N LEU A 245 -14.33 24.45 -0.65
CA LEU A 245 -13.07 23.69 -0.60
C LEU A 245 -13.30 22.20 -0.85
N PHE A 246 -14.32 21.61 -0.22
CA PHE A 246 -14.68 20.20 -0.38
C PHE A 246 -14.98 19.86 -1.85
N PHE A 247 -15.92 20.56 -2.49
CA PHE A 247 -16.34 20.29 -3.87
C PHE A 247 -15.37 20.79 -4.95
N SER A 248 -14.38 21.63 -4.59
CA SER A 248 -13.32 22.04 -5.51
C SER A 248 -12.24 20.96 -5.70
N LYS A 249 -12.22 19.92 -4.85
CA LYS A 249 -11.26 18.83 -4.98
C LYS A 249 -11.72 17.80 -5.99
N GLU A 250 -10.77 17.32 -6.77
CA GLU A 250 -10.95 16.15 -7.60
C GLU A 250 -11.13 14.89 -6.74
N GLY A 251 -11.72 13.87 -7.34
CA GLY A 251 -12.02 12.61 -6.68
C GLY A 251 -13.46 12.52 -6.18
N LYS A 252 -13.76 11.42 -5.48
CA LYS A 252 -15.12 11.15 -5.00
C LYS A 252 -15.42 11.92 -3.72
N HIS A 253 -16.69 12.24 -3.53
CA HIS A 253 -17.20 13.04 -2.41
C HIS A 253 -18.10 12.20 -1.51
N ILE A 254 -17.65 11.99 -0.29
CA ILE A 254 -18.36 11.25 0.76
C ILE A 254 -18.79 12.25 1.84
N ILE A 255 -20.08 12.25 2.20
CA ILE A 255 -20.63 13.13 3.24
C ILE A 255 -21.18 12.29 4.39
N CYS A 256 -20.66 12.56 5.58
CA CYS A 256 -21.08 11.97 6.85
C CYS A 256 -21.70 13.05 7.75
N GLY A 257 -23.03 13.05 7.83
CA GLY A 257 -23.80 13.61 8.94
C GLY A 257 -25.10 14.24 8.45
N GLY A 258 -26.21 14.07 9.17
CA GLY A 258 -27.51 14.61 8.74
C GLY A 258 -27.54 16.14 8.58
N THR A 259 -26.97 16.88 9.54
CA THR A 259 -26.83 18.34 9.42
C THR A 259 -25.86 18.72 8.31
N THR A 260 -24.77 17.98 8.18
CA THR A 260 -23.73 18.18 7.16
C THR A 260 -24.30 18.02 5.75
N SER A 261 -25.05 16.95 5.51
CA SER A 261 -25.69 16.65 4.23
C SER A 261 -26.77 17.66 3.88
N SER A 262 -27.50 18.18 4.87
CA SER A 262 -28.46 19.27 4.67
C SER A 262 -27.79 20.57 4.22
N ILE A 263 -26.62 20.91 4.78
CA ILE A 263 -25.83 22.08 4.38
C ILE A 263 -25.30 21.89 2.95
N ALA A 264 -24.74 20.71 2.64
CA ALA A 264 -24.24 20.41 1.31
C ALA A 264 -25.34 20.43 0.23
N ALA A 265 -26.51 19.85 0.52
CA ALA A 265 -27.68 19.90 -0.35
C ALA A 265 -28.12 21.34 -0.65
N LYS A 266 -28.13 22.21 0.37
CA LYS A 266 -28.43 23.64 0.20
C LYS A 266 -27.39 24.35 -0.66
N TYR A 267 -26.10 24.08 -0.42
CA TYR A 267 -24.99 24.67 -1.19
C TYR A 267 -25.05 24.28 -2.67
N LEU A 268 -25.34 23.02 -2.98
CA LEU A 268 -25.46 22.52 -4.35
C LEU A 268 -26.79 22.90 -5.03
N GLY A 269 -27.80 23.35 -4.26
CA GLY A 269 -29.15 23.56 -4.77
C GLY A 269 -29.85 22.26 -5.20
N LYS A 270 -29.50 21.13 -4.56
CA LYS A 270 -29.99 19.79 -4.92
C LYS A 270 -30.78 19.16 -3.76
N PRO A 271 -31.82 18.36 -4.04
CA PRO A 271 -32.61 17.72 -2.97
C PRO A 271 -31.82 16.59 -2.29
N LEU A 272 -31.89 16.53 -0.97
CA LEU A 272 -31.44 15.38 -0.17
C LEU A 272 -32.54 14.31 -0.13
N ARG A 273 -32.24 13.09 -0.60
CA ARG A 273 -33.19 11.97 -0.62
C ARG A 273 -32.68 10.82 0.23
N ALA A 274 -33.34 10.54 1.35
CA ALA A 274 -33.01 9.37 2.16
C ALA A 274 -33.43 8.08 1.44
N LYS A 275 -32.56 7.06 1.43
CA LYS A 275 -32.94 5.71 1.01
C LYS A 275 -33.68 5.06 2.17
N LEU A 276 -34.87 4.54 1.93
CA LEU A 276 -35.67 3.85 2.95
C LEU A 276 -35.29 2.37 3.01
N ASP A 277 -33.98 2.10 3.13
CA ASP A 277 -33.42 0.75 3.22
C ASP A 277 -32.91 0.50 4.64
N PHE A 278 -33.68 -0.28 5.40
CA PHE A 278 -33.44 -0.58 6.81
C PHE A 278 -33.02 -2.05 7.02
N THR A 279 -32.43 -2.68 6.00
CA THR A 279 -31.99 -4.08 6.08
C THR A 279 -30.76 -4.30 6.97
N SER A 280 -30.16 -3.22 7.50
CA SER A 280 -28.98 -3.23 8.35
C SER A 280 -29.29 -2.56 9.69
N ASP A 281 -28.55 -2.94 10.73
CA ASP A 281 -28.58 -2.28 12.05
C ASP A 281 -27.97 -0.86 12.00
N LEU A 282 -27.33 -0.51 10.88
CA LEU A 282 -26.80 0.84 10.64
C LEU A 282 -27.86 1.76 10.01
N PRO A 283 -27.79 3.08 10.30
CA PRO A 283 -28.67 4.05 9.68
C PRO A 283 -28.63 4.00 8.14
N PRO A 284 -29.76 4.29 7.45
CA PRO A 284 -29.80 4.29 6.00
C PRO A 284 -28.91 5.38 5.39
N THR A 285 -28.51 5.14 4.14
CA THR A 285 -27.81 6.13 3.31
C THR A 285 -28.78 7.11 2.67
N ALA A 286 -28.23 8.17 2.06
CA ALA A 286 -29.00 9.15 1.30
C ALA A 286 -28.30 9.47 -0.03
N GLU A 287 -28.99 10.22 -0.88
CA GLU A 287 -28.49 10.69 -2.17
C GLU A 287 -28.60 12.21 -2.27
N ILE A 288 -27.55 12.82 -2.81
CA ILE A 288 -27.52 14.20 -3.30
C ILE A 288 -26.82 14.15 -4.66
N GLU A 289 -27.41 14.76 -5.67
CA GLU A 289 -26.76 14.86 -6.99
C GLU A 289 -25.43 15.61 -6.88
N GLY A 290 -24.34 15.02 -7.36
CA GLY A 290 -22.97 15.56 -7.22
C GLY A 290 -22.22 15.06 -5.98
N VAL A 291 -22.76 14.10 -5.23
CA VAL A 291 -22.10 13.43 -4.10
C VAL A 291 -22.15 11.92 -4.30
N ASP A 292 -21.00 11.25 -4.21
CA ASP A 292 -20.87 9.81 -4.44
C ASP A 292 -21.53 8.97 -3.34
N LEU A 293 -21.44 9.42 -2.08
CA LEU A 293 -22.05 8.72 -0.95
C LEU A 293 -22.46 9.69 0.16
N VAL A 294 -23.71 9.58 0.61
CA VAL A 294 -24.19 10.27 1.81
C VAL A 294 -24.61 9.24 2.84
N THR A 295 -24.05 9.33 4.05
CA THR A 295 -24.35 8.43 5.17
C THR A 295 -24.87 9.21 6.38
N GLU A 296 -25.12 8.51 7.49
CA GLU A 296 -25.21 9.15 8.80
C GLU A 296 -23.83 9.71 9.15
N GLY A 297 -23.22 9.37 10.25
CA GLY A 297 -22.18 10.18 10.84
C GLY A 297 -21.45 9.34 11.86
N VAL A 298 -21.68 9.61 13.13
CA VAL A 298 -20.87 9.01 14.19
C VAL A 298 -21.07 7.50 14.25
N ILE A 299 -22.29 6.99 14.07
CA ILE A 299 -22.59 5.55 14.17
C ILE A 299 -21.92 4.82 13.00
N THR A 300 -22.12 5.31 11.78
CA THR A 300 -21.52 4.73 10.58
C THR A 300 -19.99 4.77 10.65
N MET A 301 -19.40 5.92 11.00
CA MET A 301 -17.94 6.07 11.07
C MET A 301 -17.31 5.24 12.20
N ASN A 302 -18.02 4.99 13.29
CA ASN A 302 -17.56 4.09 14.34
C ASN A 302 -17.39 2.65 13.81
N LYS A 303 -18.37 2.17 13.03
CA LYS A 303 -18.28 0.85 12.39
C LYS A 303 -17.17 0.78 11.33
N VAL A 304 -16.94 1.87 10.58
CA VAL A 304 -15.79 1.96 9.64
C VAL A 304 -14.45 1.83 10.38
N VAL A 305 -14.30 2.46 11.54
CA VAL A 305 -13.08 2.33 12.36
C VAL A 305 -12.90 0.90 12.88
N GLU A 306 -13.98 0.23 13.28
CA GLU A 306 -13.96 -1.18 13.67
C GLU A 306 -13.45 -2.05 12.51
N TYR A 307 -14.01 -1.89 11.32
CA TYR A 307 -13.54 -2.58 10.12
C TYR A 307 -12.08 -2.25 9.77
N ALA A 308 -11.65 -0.99 9.96
CA ALA A 308 -10.28 -0.59 9.67
C ALA A 308 -9.25 -1.24 10.62
N LYS A 309 -9.61 -1.39 11.90
CA LYS A 309 -8.77 -2.07 12.90
C LYS A 309 -8.68 -3.57 12.62
N ASP A 310 -9.80 -4.19 12.31
CA ASP A 310 -9.85 -5.62 11.95
C ASP A 310 -9.09 -5.90 10.65
N TYR A 311 -9.22 -5.05 9.62
CA TYR A 311 -8.47 -5.17 8.36
C TYR A 311 -6.96 -5.23 8.57
N LEU A 312 -6.43 -4.47 9.53
CA LEU A 312 -5.00 -4.49 9.89
C LEU A 312 -4.60 -5.67 10.78
N GLY A 313 -5.58 -6.36 11.36
CA GLY A 313 -5.41 -7.55 12.19
C GLY A 313 -5.73 -8.83 11.42
N GLU A 314 -6.74 -9.56 11.87
CA GLU A 314 -7.13 -10.86 11.30
C GLU A 314 -8.03 -10.73 10.05
N ASN A 315 -8.54 -9.53 9.78
CA ASN A 315 -9.47 -9.23 8.68
C ASN A 315 -10.72 -10.14 8.68
N SER A 316 -11.23 -10.44 9.88
CA SER A 316 -12.38 -11.33 10.11
C SER A 316 -13.70 -10.79 9.53
N PHE A 317 -13.83 -9.48 9.39
CA PHE A 317 -15.01 -8.81 8.85
C PHE A 317 -14.96 -8.61 7.33
N TYR A 318 -13.98 -9.18 6.62
CA TYR A 318 -13.82 -9.02 5.16
C TYR A 318 -15.14 -9.22 4.41
N GLU A 319 -15.83 -10.34 4.64
CA GLU A 319 -17.09 -10.65 3.96
C GLU A 319 -18.20 -9.63 4.28
N GLU A 320 -18.20 -9.05 5.48
CA GLU A 320 -19.19 -8.06 5.82
C GLU A 320 -18.99 -6.77 5.03
N TRP A 321 -17.82 -6.15 5.18
CA TRP A 321 -17.59 -4.83 4.61
C TRP A 321 -17.40 -4.87 3.09
N SER A 322 -16.96 -6.00 2.52
CA SER A 322 -16.82 -6.15 1.05
C SER A 322 -18.17 -6.38 0.35
N PHE A 323 -19.13 -7.07 0.95
CA PHE A 323 -20.39 -7.44 0.27
C PHE A 323 -21.62 -6.65 0.73
N LYS A 324 -21.69 -6.17 1.98
CA LYS A 324 -22.87 -5.45 2.47
C LYS A 324 -23.02 -4.08 1.80
N ARG A 325 -24.27 -3.61 1.72
CA ARG A 325 -24.65 -2.34 1.07
C ARG A 325 -24.97 -1.21 2.03
N ASP A 326 -24.74 -1.40 3.33
CA ASP A 326 -24.87 -0.32 4.31
C ASP A 326 -23.79 0.77 4.12
N GLY A 327 -23.97 1.91 4.81
CA GLY A 327 -23.07 3.04 4.68
C GLY A 327 -21.64 2.77 5.13
N ALA A 328 -21.42 1.93 6.16
CA ALA A 328 -20.08 1.66 6.67
C ALA A 328 -19.31 0.79 5.69
N SER A 329 -19.94 -0.26 5.18
CA SER A 329 -19.38 -1.16 4.16
C SER A 329 -19.04 -0.42 2.87
N GLN A 330 -19.90 0.51 2.43
CA GLN A 330 -19.62 1.36 1.27
C GLN A 330 -18.43 2.31 1.50
N ILE A 331 -18.35 2.96 2.67
CA ILE A 331 -17.18 3.79 3.01
C ILE A 331 -15.92 2.93 3.07
N SER A 332 -15.97 1.75 3.69
CA SER A 332 -14.83 0.84 3.79
C SER A 332 -14.28 0.44 2.43
N ARG A 333 -15.12 0.07 1.45
CA ARG A 333 -14.63 -0.22 0.09
C ARG A 333 -13.96 0.99 -0.57
N LEU A 334 -14.61 2.15 -0.49
CA LEU A 334 -14.06 3.40 -1.05
C LEU A 334 -12.70 3.75 -0.42
N LEU A 335 -12.56 3.62 0.90
CA LEU A 335 -11.35 4.03 1.61
C LEU A 335 -10.24 2.96 1.63
N PHE A 336 -10.59 1.68 1.71
CA PHE A 336 -9.61 0.59 1.89
C PHE A 336 -9.09 0.11 0.53
N GLU A 337 -9.98 -0.10 -0.44
CA GLU A 337 -9.63 -0.73 -1.73
C GLU A 337 -9.33 0.31 -2.82
N GLU A 338 -10.21 1.32 -2.93
CA GLU A 338 -10.15 2.26 -4.04
C GLU A 338 -9.19 3.42 -3.75
N ALA A 339 -9.32 4.07 -2.59
CA ALA A 339 -8.61 5.30 -2.29
C ALA A 339 -7.09 5.18 -2.37
N THR A 340 -6.45 6.25 -2.85
CA THR A 340 -4.99 6.46 -2.74
C THR A 340 -4.69 7.60 -1.78
N ASP A 341 -5.42 8.70 -1.94
CA ASP A 341 -5.29 9.93 -1.19
C ASP A 341 -6.64 10.25 -0.55
N ILE A 342 -6.66 10.55 0.75
CA ILE A 342 -7.90 10.81 1.49
C ILE A 342 -7.81 12.18 2.17
N ASN A 343 -8.70 13.08 1.78
CA ASN A 343 -8.86 14.40 2.36
C ASN A 343 -10.05 14.40 3.33
N PHE A 344 -9.77 14.48 4.62
CA PHE A 344 -10.78 14.67 5.65
C PHE A 344 -11.09 16.17 5.83
N TYR A 345 -12.37 16.50 5.73
CA TYR A 345 -12.95 17.80 6.03
C TYR A 345 -13.80 17.67 7.29
N VAL A 346 -13.24 18.04 8.44
CA VAL A 346 -13.82 17.73 9.75
C VAL A 346 -14.38 18.99 10.36
N GLY A 347 -15.70 19.05 10.48
CA GLY A 347 -16.37 20.15 11.16
C GLY A 347 -16.31 20.00 12.68
N ARG A 348 -16.07 21.10 13.40
CA ARG A 348 -15.93 21.13 14.87
C ARG A 348 -17.19 21.58 15.61
N ALA A 349 -18.33 21.69 14.92
CA ALA A 349 -19.60 21.96 15.59
C ALA A 349 -19.89 20.88 16.66
N ILE A 350 -20.34 21.35 17.81
CA ILE A 350 -20.85 20.51 18.90
C ILE A 350 -22.31 20.18 18.57
N ASN A 351 -22.65 18.89 18.53
CA ASN A 351 -24.03 18.46 18.38
C ASN A 351 -24.66 18.28 19.77
N PRO A 352 -25.70 19.05 20.15
CA PRO A 352 -26.38 18.90 21.44
C PRO A 352 -26.98 17.50 21.65
N ALA A 353 -27.36 16.80 20.59
CA ALA A 353 -27.87 15.41 20.68
C ALA A 353 -26.79 14.40 21.13
N HIS A 354 -25.51 14.76 21.01
CA HIS A 354 -24.35 14.01 21.53
C HIS A 354 -23.84 14.61 22.87
N GLN A 355 -24.71 15.27 23.63
CA GLN A 355 -24.39 15.74 24.99
C GLN A 355 -25.33 15.15 26.05
N ASN A 356 -26.20 14.22 25.66
CA ASN A 356 -27.03 13.49 26.62
C ASN A 356 -26.12 12.56 27.46
N PRO A 357 -26.05 12.70 28.79
CA PRO A 357 -25.25 11.82 29.66
C PRO A 357 -25.68 10.35 29.61
N GLU A 358 -26.92 10.08 29.19
CA GLU A 358 -27.46 8.72 29.00
C GLU A 358 -27.12 8.11 27.64
N LEU A 359 -26.62 8.92 26.70
CA LEU A 359 -26.07 8.43 25.44
C LEU A 359 -24.54 8.37 25.55
N PRO A 360 -23.89 7.26 25.15
CA PRO A 360 -22.45 7.08 25.33
C PRO A 360 -21.59 8.00 24.44
N ILE A 361 -22.18 9.00 23.78
CA ILE A 361 -21.55 9.71 22.67
C ILE A 361 -21.11 11.10 23.11
N ASN A 362 -19.89 11.26 23.62
CA ASN A 362 -19.29 12.56 23.98
C ASN A 362 -18.58 13.21 22.76
N PHE A 363 -18.46 14.54 22.70
CA PHE A 363 -17.83 15.30 21.59
C PHE A 363 -16.42 14.80 21.21
N ASN A 364 -15.67 14.27 22.19
CA ASN A 364 -14.37 13.65 21.98
C ASN A 364 -14.40 12.47 20.99
N ILE A 365 -15.54 11.83 20.76
CA ILE A 365 -15.64 10.65 19.91
C ILE A 365 -15.43 11.00 18.44
N LYS A 366 -15.96 12.12 17.94
CA LYS A 366 -15.80 12.47 16.52
C LYS A 366 -14.33 12.69 16.15
N MET A 367 -13.59 13.41 17.00
CA MET A 367 -12.16 13.65 16.78
C MET A 367 -11.37 12.35 16.92
N ASN A 368 -11.65 11.56 17.95
CA ASN A 368 -11.02 10.26 18.14
C ASN A 368 -11.27 9.32 16.95
N LEU A 369 -12.47 9.28 16.40
CA LEU A 369 -12.78 8.46 15.22
C LEU A 369 -11.94 8.88 14.00
N VAL A 370 -11.80 10.18 13.75
CA VAL A 370 -10.95 10.68 12.66
C VAL A 370 -9.49 10.30 12.90
N GLU A 371 -9.00 10.48 14.13
CA GLU A 371 -7.61 10.14 14.47
C GLU A 371 -7.33 8.64 14.34
N GLU A 372 -8.21 7.79 14.87
CA GLU A 372 -8.09 6.34 14.76
C GLU A 372 -8.16 5.88 13.32
N LEU A 373 -9.17 6.34 12.56
CA LEU A 373 -9.30 5.99 11.15
C LEU A 373 -8.09 6.46 10.34
N SER A 374 -7.61 7.69 10.58
CA SER A 374 -6.42 8.22 9.90
C SER A 374 -5.17 7.40 10.20
N LYS A 375 -5.00 6.91 11.43
CA LYS A 375 -3.89 6.02 11.79
C LYS A 375 -4.00 4.70 11.03
N CYS A 376 -5.17 4.06 11.04
CA CYS A 376 -5.38 2.81 10.33
C CYS A 376 -5.13 2.96 8.83
N LEU A 377 -5.70 3.98 8.18
CA LEU A 377 -5.53 4.20 6.75
C LEU A 377 -4.07 4.49 6.36
N ARG A 378 -3.31 5.21 7.20
CA ARG A 378 -1.86 5.39 6.98
C ARG A 378 -1.10 4.05 7.04
N LEU A 379 -1.46 3.17 7.96
CA LEU A 379 -0.88 1.82 8.03
C LEU A 379 -1.27 0.96 6.81
N MET A 380 -2.41 1.26 6.17
CA MET A 380 -2.82 0.69 4.88
C MET A 380 -2.14 1.36 3.67
N GLY A 381 -1.15 2.24 3.88
CA GLY A 381 -0.42 2.93 2.81
C GLY A 381 -1.15 4.11 2.18
N LYS A 382 -2.25 4.59 2.77
CA LYS A 382 -3.01 5.73 2.24
C LYS A 382 -2.41 7.07 2.68
N ARG A 383 -2.47 8.06 1.79
CA ARG A 383 -2.03 9.43 2.10
C ARG A 383 -3.17 10.24 2.70
N ILE A 384 -3.02 10.66 3.94
CA ILE A 384 -4.11 11.29 4.71
C ILE A 384 -3.82 12.76 4.98
N LYS A 385 -4.72 13.64 4.55
CA LYS A 385 -4.76 15.06 4.92
C LYS A 385 -6.02 15.36 5.71
N VAL A 386 -5.88 16.02 6.86
CA VAL A 386 -7.03 16.40 7.70
C VAL A 386 -7.10 17.92 7.81
N SER A 387 -8.27 18.48 7.49
CA SER A 387 -8.58 19.90 7.60
C SER A 387 -9.73 20.10 8.58
N TYR A 388 -9.55 20.95 9.58
CA TYR A 388 -10.56 21.23 10.61
C TYR A 388 -11.25 22.56 10.37
N PHE A 389 -12.57 22.58 10.52
CA PHE A 389 -13.43 23.75 10.31
C PHE A 389 -14.19 24.13 11.58
#